data_AF-A0A6C0ILV1-F1
#
_entry.id   AF-A0A6C0ILV1-F1
#
_cell.length_a   1.000
_cell.length_b   1.000
_cell.length_c   1.000
_cell.angle_alpha   90.00
_cell.angle_beta   90.00
_cell.angle_gamma   90.00
#
_symmetry.space_group_name_H-M   'P 1'
#
loop_
_entity.id
_entity.type
_entity.pdbx_description
1 polymer ?
#
loop_
_entity_poly.entity_id
_entity_poly.type
_entity_poly.pdbx_seq_one_letter_code
_entity_poly.pdbx_strand_id
1 'polypeptide(L)'
;MRYFIPGLCIILAGFLTTKYAYSSQTRYVTMRSKKNRHTFFYQEETISQRLVPKTPSQVLYKNALENRNISLLFVNGPAGSGKTHMACDVAIDMLNKGNVDKIIVTRPTIPVDNEEIGFLPGTIQRKMAPWLIPVNDVFLNYYTQKEIDRMIFDKIIDFGPIAHMRGRTFTNAYIIADEMQNSTPLQMKMLLTRIGEGSKMIITGDLMQSDLKSETNGLADFIDRYKPWIEKSNDLQNIHLVWLTHMDVFRSETVKAVIKVYEGIENYYKLNKTQEIVEDTNDGTPELTLYHDNTTYIDEQNSSSTSVNGDSALIPISHISRYFKDNDYTI
;
A
#
# COMPACT_ATOMS: atom_id res chain seq x y z
N MET A 1 12.78 -37.05 4.20
CA MET A 1 12.62 -36.41 2.88
C MET A 1 13.20 -35.01 2.98
N ARG A 2 14.34 -34.76 2.32
CA ARG A 2 15.09 -33.50 2.40
C ARG A 2 14.42 -32.44 1.52
N TYR A 3 14.16 -31.27 2.10
CA TYR A 3 13.78 -30.07 1.38
C TYR A 3 14.99 -29.56 0.59
N PHE A 4 14.81 -29.37 -0.71
CA PHE A 4 15.80 -28.84 -1.63
C PHE A 4 15.45 -27.37 -1.89
N ILE A 5 16.28 -26.46 -1.41
CA ILE A 5 16.21 -25.02 -1.69
C ILE A 5 17.30 -24.73 -2.73
N PRO A 6 16.99 -24.42 -4.00
CA PRO A 6 17.98 -23.92 -4.93
C PRO A 6 17.83 -22.40 -5.13
N GLY A 7 18.96 -21.69 -5.07
CA GLY A 7 19.15 -20.51 -5.92
C GLY A 7 19.28 -19.15 -5.22
N LEU A 8 20.23 -19.03 -4.29
CA LEU A 8 20.85 -17.76 -3.94
C LEU A 8 21.60 -17.23 -5.18
N CYS A 9 20.98 -16.34 -5.96
CA CYS A 9 21.64 -15.69 -7.08
C CYS A 9 22.51 -14.54 -6.53
N ILE A 10 23.77 -14.88 -6.21
CA ILE A 10 24.83 -13.92 -5.93
C ILE A 10 25.21 -13.25 -7.26
N ILE A 11 24.81 -12.00 -7.46
CA ILE A 11 25.43 -11.12 -8.44
C ILE A 11 26.31 -10.13 -7.67
N LEU A 12 27.62 -10.41 -7.65
CA LEU A 12 28.65 -9.40 -7.38
C LEU A 12 28.62 -8.37 -8.51
N ALA A 13 28.29 -7.11 -8.20
CA ALA A 13 28.63 -5.98 -9.07
C ALA A 13 28.70 -4.67 -8.27
N GLY A 14 29.95 -4.23 -8.03
CA GLY A 14 30.35 -2.82 -8.01
C GLY A 14 29.75 -1.91 -6.93
N PHE A 15 30.57 -1.54 -5.95
CA PHE A 15 30.42 -0.30 -5.19
C PHE A 15 30.33 0.89 -6.17
N LEU A 16 29.13 1.39 -6.40
CA LEU A 16 28.88 2.72 -6.96
C LEU A 16 28.07 3.47 -5.91
N THR A 17 28.79 4.20 -5.05
CA THR A 17 28.21 5.24 -4.20
C THR A 17 27.70 6.37 -5.11
N THR A 18 26.50 6.22 -5.66
CA THR A 18 25.80 7.33 -6.30
C THR A 18 25.31 8.27 -5.20
N LYS A 19 26.00 9.40 -5.04
CA LYS A 19 25.47 10.56 -4.33
C LYS A 19 24.21 11.02 -5.06
N TYR A 20 23.03 10.68 -4.55
CA TYR A 20 21.78 11.22 -5.05
C TYR A 20 21.69 12.70 -4.62
N ALA A 21 21.84 13.60 -5.61
CA ALA A 21 21.65 15.03 -5.43
C ALA A 21 20.14 15.35 -5.37
N TYR A 22 19.74 16.14 -4.38
CA TYR A 22 18.41 16.74 -4.30
C TYR A 22 18.18 17.65 -5.51
N SER A 23 17.07 17.49 -6.23
CA SER A 23 16.59 18.52 -7.17
C SER A 23 15.39 19.25 -6.56
N SER A 24 15.65 20.36 -5.88
CA SER A 24 14.62 21.32 -5.48
C SER A 24 14.32 22.24 -6.68
N GLN A 25 13.08 22.25 -7.17
CA GLN A 25 12.62 23.31 -8.07
C GLN A 25 12.20 24.53 -7.22
N THR A 26 12.83 25.67 -7.46
CA THR A 26 12.55 26.93 -6.75
C THR A 26 11.45 27.71 -7.50
N ARG A 27 10.34 28.02 -6.83
CA ARG A 27 9.30 28.93 -7.33
C ARG A 27 9.39 30.25 -6.52
N TYR A 28 9.53 31.38 -7.21
CA TYR A 28 9.53 32.70 -6.57
C TYR A 28 8.12 33.30 -6.64
N VAL A 29 7.52 33.61 -5.49
CA VAL A 29 6.23 34.32 -5.43
C VAL A 29 6.51 35.79 -5.12
N THR A 30 6.00 36.67 -5.99
CA THR A 30 6.13 38.13 -5.80
C THR A 30 4.86 38.68 -5.19
N MET A 31 4.92 39.16 -3.95
CA MET A 31 3.83 39.91 -3.34
C MET A 31 4.09 41.42 -3.41
N ARG A 32 3.14 42.17 -3.98
CA ARG A 32 3.16 43.63 -3.99
C ARG A 32 2.21 44.16 -2.92
N SER A 33 2.77 44.81 -1.89
CA SER A 33 1.98 45.58 -0.93
C SER A 33 1.47 46.88 -1.58
N LYS A 34 0.16 47.17 -1.44
CA LYS A 34 -0.44 48.41 -1.98
C LYS A 34 -0.03 49.69 -1.22
N LYS A 35 0.61 49.58 -0.05
CA LYS A 35 0.97 50.75 0.78
C LYS A 35 2.47 51.01 0.95
N ASN A 36 3.34 50.04 0.65
CA ASN A 36 4.79 50.22 0.73
C ASN A 36 5.46 49.64 -0.52
N ARG A 37 6.35 50.42 -1.15
CA ARG A 37 7.10 50.07 -2.39
C ARG A 37 8.17 48.98 -2.18
N HIS A 38 8.03 48.12 -1.17
CA HIS A 38 8.92 46.99 -0.97
C HIS A 38 8.31 45.74 -1.59
N THR A 39 9.01 45.19 -2.58
CA THR A 39 8.68 43.89 -3.17
C THR A 39 9.35 42.83 -2.30
N PHE A 40 8.55 42.01 -1.63
CA PHE A 40 9.07 40.89 -0.86
C PHE A 40 9.13 39.67 -1.77
N PHE A 41 10.34 39.10 -1.93
CA PHE A 41 10.53 37.80 -2.54
C PHE A 41 10.46 36.78 -1.43
N TYR A 42 9.36 36.02 -1.39
CA TYR A 42 9.28 34.86 -0.52
C TYR A 42 9.75 33.64 -1.32
N GLN A 43 10.76 32.96 -0.79
CA GLN A 43 11.21 31.68 -1.31
C GLN A 43 10.32 30.61 -0.69
N GLU A 44 9.31 30.14 -1.43
CA GLU A 44 8.66 28.88 -1.10
C GLU A 44 9.62 27.77 -1.55
N GLU A 45 10.29 27.13 -0.60
CA GLU A 45 10.83 25.81 -0.83
C GLU A 45 9.66 24.83 -0.87
N THR A 46 9.13 24.56 -2.06
CA THR A 46 8.38 23.32 -2.29
C THR A 46 9.38 22.19 -2.10
N ILE A 47 9.48 21.67 -0.87
CA ILE A 47 10.16 20.41 -0.59
C ILE A 47 9.42 19.38 -1.46
N SER A 48 9.98 19.06 -2.62
CA SER A 48 9.56 17.90 -3.38
C SER A 48 9.83 16.69 -2.48
N GLN A 49 8.82 16.26 -1.73
CA GLN A 49 8.89 15.07 -0.88
C GLN A 49 8.75 13.81 -1.75
N ARG A 50 9.55 13.72 -2.82
CA ARG A 50 9.61 12.51 -3.62
C ARG A 50 10.02 11.37 -2.69
N LEU A 51 9.25 10.29 -2.70
CA LEU A 51 9.54 9.18 -1.80
C LEU A 51 10.85 8.52 -2.23
N VAL A 52 11.88 8.66 -1.40
CA VAL A 52 13.17 8.02 -1.63
C VAL A 52 13.08 6.57 -1.17
N PRO A 53 13.47 5.58 -2.00
CA PRO A 53 13.59 4.19 -1.55
C PRO A 53 14.54 4.08 -0.36
N LYS A 54 14.12 3.40 0.69
CA LYS A 54 14.88 3.23 1.92
C LYS A 54 15.43 1.81 2.11
N THR A 55 14.93 0.84 1.34
CA THR A 55 15.38 -0.56 1.38
C THR A 55 15.81 -1.06 0.00
N PRO A 56 16.60 -2.14 -0.05
CA PRO A 56 16.94 -2.80 -1.32
C PRO A 56 15.71 -3.19 -2.15
N SER A 57 14.65 -3.73 -1.52
CA SER A 57 13.42 -4.13 -2.23
C SER A 57 12.69 -2.92 -2.83
N GLN A 58 12.67 -1.78 -2.13
CA GLN A 58 12.12 -0.54 -2.68
C GLN A 58 12.98 0.03 -3.82
N VAL A 59 14.31 -0.14 -3.77
CA VAL A 59 15.20 0.23 -4.88
C VAL A 59 14.91 -0.63 -6.10
N LEU A 60 14.78 -1.96 -5.93
CA LEU A 60 14.39 -2.88 -7.00
C LEU A 60 13.02 -2.50 -7.57
N TYR A 61 12.07 -2.17 -6.70
CA TYR A 61 10.75 -1.71 -7.11
C TYR A 61 10.83 -0.44 -7.97
N LYS A 62 11.54 0.59 -7.50
CA LYS A 62 11.73 1.84 -8.25
C LYS A 62 12.39 1.60 -9.60
N ASN A 63 13.44 0.76 -9.65
CA ASN A 63 14.10 0.41 -10.90
C ASN A 63 13.13 -0.28 -11.88
N ALA A 64 12.27 -1.18 -11.38
CA ALA A 64 11.25 -1.83 -12.20
C ALA A 64 10.17 -0.84 -12.69
N LEU A 65 9.76 0.12 -11.87
CA LEU A 65 8.85 1.20 -12.26
C LEU A 65 9.41 2.06 -13.39
N GLU A 66 10.72 2.31 -13.39
CA GLU A 66 11.40 3.15 -14.39
C GLU A 66 11.82 2.38 -15.66
N ASN A 67 11.99 1.06 -15.59
CA ASN A 67 12.43 0.23 -16.72
C ASN A 67 11.37 0.10 -17.82
N ARG A 68 11.59 0.71 -18.99
CA ARG A 68 10.63 0.73 -20.10
C ARG A 68 10.39 -0.62 -20.78
N ASN A 69 11.27 -1.61 -20.57
CA ASN A 69 11.08 -2.96 -21.13
C ASN A 69 10.01 -3.76 -20.37
N ILE A 70 9.66 -3.32 -19.17
CA ILE A 70 8.60 -3.92 -18.36
C ILE A 70 7.29 -3.23 -18.72
N SER A 71 6.36 -3.95 -19.33
CA SER A 71 5.02 -3.42 -19.64
C SER A 71 4.06 -3.68 -18.49
N LEU A 72 4.20 -4.81 -17.79
CA LEU A 72 3.35 -5.19 -16.66
C LEU A 72 4.20 -5.43 -15.42
N LEU A 73 3.93 -4.70 -14.34
CA LEU A 73 4.60 -4.86 -13.07
C LEU A 73 3.59 -5.18 -11.98
N PHE A 74 3.74 -6.34 -11.35
CA PHE A 74 2.98 -6.75 -10.18
C PHE A 74 3.78 -6.48 -8.92
N VAL A 75 3.14 -5.88 -7.93
CA VAL A 75 3.76 -5.46 -6.68
C VAL A 75 2.89 -5.93 -5.54
N ASN A 76 3.35 -6.95 -4.83
CA ASN A 76 2.72 -7.37 -3.59
C ASN A 76 3.47 -6.75 -2.42
N GLY A 77 2.74 -6.18 -1.45
CA GLY A 77 3.35 -5.82 -0.18
C GLY A 77 2.42 -5.13 0.80
N PRO A 78 2.82 -5.07 2.08
CA PRO A 78 1.99 -4.57 3.15
C PRO A 78 1.64 -3.09 3.01
N ALA A 79 0.54 -2.68 3.62
CA ALA A 79 0.19 -1.26 3.77
C ALA A 79 1.36 -0.47 4.39
N GLY A 80 1.66 0.71 3.84
CA GLY A 80 2.80 1.55 4.29
C GLY A 80 4.16 1.18 3.70
N SER A 81 4.25 0.19 2.82
CA SER A 81 5.48 -0.13 2.06
C SER A 81 5.84 0.87 0.95
N GLY A 82 4.95 1.84 0.68
CA GLY A 82 5.13 2.87 -0.34
C GLY A 82 4.79 2.43 -1.77
N LYS A 83 4.17 1.25 -1.95
CA LYS A 83 3.85 0.67 -3.27
C LYS A 83 3.09 1.64 -4.20
N THR A 84 1.97 2.20 -3.76
CA THR A 84 1.16 3.13 -4.56
C THR A 84 1.85 4.48 -4.74
N HIS A 85 2.49 4.99 -3.68
CA HIS A 85 3.14 6.30 -3.71
C HIS A 85 4.30 6.35 -4.72
N MET A 86 5.21 5.36 -4.71
CA MET A 86 6.32 5.34 -5.68
C MET A 86 5.82 5.16 -7.12
N ALA A 87 4.76 4.37 -7.32
CA ALA A 87 4.13 4.25 -8.64
C ALA A 87 3.62 5.60 -9.15
N CYS A 88 2.97 6.38 -8.28
CA CYS A 88 2.51 7.74 -8.60
C CYS A 88 3.67 8.68 -8.89
N ASP A 89 4.72 8.69 -8.06
CA ASP A 89 5.92 9.51 -8.28
C ASP A 89 6.57 9.24 -9.64
N VAL A 90 6.68 7.96 -10.03
CA VAL A 90 7.26 7.59 -11.34
C VAL A 90 6.29 7.90 -12.47
N ALA A 91 4.98 7.71 -12.31
CA ALA A 91 3.99 8.07 -13.31
C ALA A 91 4.03 9.56 -13.66
N ILE A 92 4.09 10.42 -12.63
CA ILE A 92 4.19 11.88 -12.77
C ILE A 92 5.50 12.26 -13.48
N ASP A 93 6.61 11.65 -13.12
CA ASP A 93 7.90 11.88 -13.76
C ASP A 93 7.89 11.45 -15.25
N MET A 94 7.26 10.32 -15.57
CA MET A 94 7.09 9.86 -16.96
C MET A 94 6.20 10.81 -17.77
N LEU A 95 5.12 11.32 -17.18
CA LEU A 95 4.22 12.29 -17.81
C LEU A 95 4.94 13.62 -18.07
N ASN A 96 5.63 14.16 -17.07
CA ASN A 96 6.38 15.41 -17.19
C ASN A 96 7.51 15.34 -18.23
N LYS A 97 8.13 14.16 -18.40
CA LYS A 97 9.14 13.90 -19.44
C LYS A 97 8.55 13.65 -20.83
N GLY A 98 7.23 13.60 -20.97
CA GLY A 98 6.55 13.28 -22.24
C GLY A 98 6.74 11.83 -22.68
N ASN A 99 7.07 10.92 -21.76
CA ASN A 99 7.21 9.49 -22.08
C ASN A 99 5.86 8.78 -22.18
N VAL A 100 4.85 9.35 -21.52
CA VAL A 100 3.45 8.92 -21.55
C VAL A 100 2.60 10.17 -21.68
N ASP A 101 1.45 10.03 -22.33
CA ASP A 101 0.50 11.11 -22.56
C ASP A 101 -0.55 11.20 -21.43
N LYS A 102 -0.70 10.11 -20.66
CA LYS A 102 -1.80 9.96 -19.70
C LYS A 102 -1.40 9.13 -18.49
N ILE A 103 -1.93 9.52 -17.32
CA ILE A 103 -1.93 8.68 -16.12
C ILE A 103 -3.35 8.20 -15.85
N ILE A 104 -3.51 6.91 -15.62
CA ILE A 104 -4.81 6.29 -15.32
C ILE A 104 -4.68 5.60 -13.97
N VAL A 105 -5.58 5.91 -13.05
CA VAL A 105 -5.61 5.26 -11.74
C VAL A 105 -6.96 4.58 -11.55
N THR A 106 -6.91 3.28 -11.28
CA THR A 106 -8.09 2.45 -11.13
C THR A 106 -8.02 1.59 -9.90
N ARG A 107 -9.18 1.30 -9.30
CA ARG A 107 -9.32 0.42 -8.15
C ARG A 107 -10.55 -0.48 -8.30
N PRO A 108 -10.54 -1.73 -7.82
CA PRO A 108 -11.74 -2.55 -7.76
C PRO A 108 -12.80 -1.92 -6.86
N THR A 109 -14.07 -2.02 -7.28
CA THR A 109 -15.20 -1.68 -6.43
C THR A 109 -15.48 -2.85 -5.50
N ILE A 110 -15.29 -2.65 -4.20
CA ILE A 110 -15.70 -3.61 -3.17
C ILE A 110 -17.08 -3.17 -2.69
N PRO A 111 -18.08 -4.06 -2.70
CA PRO A 111 -19.33 -3.79 -2.01
C PRO A 111 -19.01 -3.71 -0.50
N VAL A 112 -19.20 -2.53 0.11
CA VAL A 112 -19.22 -2.45 1.57
C VAL A 112 -20.59 -2.97 2.01
N ASP A 113 -20.64 -3.78 3.05
CA ASP A 113 -21.86 -4.43 3.55
C ASP A 113 -23.08 -3.48 3.50
N ASN A 114 -24.05 -3.82 2.64
CA ASN A 114 -25.31 -3.12 2.38
C ASN A 114 -25.28 -1.76 1.65
N GLU A 115 -24.15 -1.32 1.10
CA GLU A 115 -24.11 -0.16 0.19
C GLU A 115 -23.40 -0.52 -1.12
N GLU A 116 -24.19 -0.84 -2.16
CA GLU A 116 -23.65 -0.69 -3.52
C GLU A 116 -23.24 0.78 -3.69
N ILE A 117 -22.09 1.06 -4.32
CA ILE A 117 -21.67 2.45 -4.65
C ILE A 117 -22.83 3.25 -5.27
N GLY A 118 -23.80 2.58 -5.93
CA GLY A 118 -25.05 3.17 -6.39
C GLY A 118 -25.81 4.04 -5.38
N PHE A 119 -25.75 3.77 -4.07
CA PHE A 119 -26.63 4.38 -3.05
C PHE A 119 -26.23 5.77 -2.54
N LEU A 120 -24.96 6.18 -2.67
CA LEU A 120 -24.58 7.54 -2.31
C LEU A 120 -25.16 8.55 -3.34
N PRO A 121 -25.83 9.65 -2.94
CA PRO A 121 -26.29 10.65 -3.91
C PRO A 121 -25.09 11.45 -4.48
N GLY A 122 -24.99 11.55 -5.80
CA GLY A 122 -23.99 12.38 -6.48
C GLY A 122 -23.30 11.74 -7.69
N THR A 123 -22.37 12.46 -8.30
CA THR A 123 -21.57 11.98 -9.43
C THR A 123 -20.64 10.83 -9.00
N ILE A 124 -20.30 9.93 -9.92
CA ILE A 124 -19.37 8.80 -9.64
C ILE A 124 -18.04 9.30 -9.03
N GLN A 125 -17.58 10.49 -9.44
CA GLN A 125 -16.37 11.13 -8.92
C GLN A 125 -16.49 11.48 -7.43
N ARG A 126 -17.64 11.99 -6.98
CA ARG A 126 -17.86 12.30 -5.55
C ARG A 126 -17.84 11.03 -4.69
N LYS A 127 -18.36 9.93 -5.21
CA LYS A 127 -18.39 8.64 -4.52
C LYS A 127 -16.99 8.04 -4.36
N MET A 128 -16.14 8.27 -5.36
CA MET A 128 -14.76 7.82 -5.34
C MET A 128 -13.81 8.74 -4.58
N ALA A 129 -14.22 9.98 -4.28
CA ALA A 129 -13.36 11.00 -3.70
C ALA A 129 -12.55 10.49 -2.48
N PRO A 130 -13.12 9.75 -1.51
CA PRO A 130 -12.34 9.24 -0.38
C PRO A 130 -11.16 8.34 -0.78
N TRP A 131 -11.31 7.54 -1.83
CA TRP A 131 -10.26 6.64 -2.32
C TRP A 131 -9.19 7.36 -3.13
N LEU A 132 -9.53 8.52 -3.68
CA LEU A 132 -8.62 9.32 -4.47
C LEU A 132 -7.73 10.21 -3.62
N ILE A 133 -8.08 10.46 -2.35
CA ILE A 133 -7.29 11.31 -1.45
C ILE A 133 -5.81 10.89 -1.38
N PRO A 134 -5.46 9.61 -1.08
CA PRO A 134 -4.05 9.23 -0.95
C PRO A 134 -3.25 9.41 -2.24
N VAL A 135 -3.91 9.24 -3.38
CA VAL A 135 -3.27 9.45 -4.69
C VAL A 135 -3.15 10.95 -4.96
N ASN A 136 -4.21 11.72 -4.76
CA ASN A 136 -4.23 13.17 -4.96
C ASN A 136 -3.16 13.87 -4.10
N ASP A 137 -2.94 13.42 -2.87
CA ASP A 137 -1.89 13.93 -1.99
C ASP A 137 -0.49 13.80 -2.62
N VAL A 138 -0.22 12.73 -3.35
CA VAL A 138 1.05 12.59 -4.09
C VAL A 138 1.12 13.59 -5.23
N PHE A 139 0.04 13.76 -6.00
CA PHE A 139 0.00 14.72 -7.11
C PHE A 139 0.15 16.17 -6.63
N LEU A 140 -0.36 16.50 -5.44
CA LEU A 140 -0.25 17.82 -4.82
C LEU A 140 1.20 18.22 -4.50
N ASN A 141 2.12 17.26 -4.41
CA ASN A 141 3.55 17.53 -4.28
C ASN A 141 4.18 18.08 -5.57
N TYR A 142 3.51 17.94 -6.72
CA TYR A 142 4.02 18.30 -8.04
C TYR A 142 3.17 19.37 -8.75
N TYR A 143 1.86 19.37 -8.49
CA TYR A 143 0.89 20.24 -9.14
C TYR A 143 0.01 20.92 -8.09
N THR A 144 -0.42 22.14 -8.37
CA THR A 144 -1.48 22.79 -7.59
C THR A 144 -2.82 22.07 -7.80
N GLN A 145 -3.73 22.14 -6.84
CA GLN A 145 -5.08 21.54 -6.98
C GLN A 145 -5.78 21.99 -8.28
N LYS A 146 -5.62 23.28 -8.66
CA LYS A 146 -6.19 23.82 -9.91
C LYS A 146 -5.59 23.18 -11.17
N GLU A 147 -4.29 22.89 -11.17
CA GLU A 147 -3.63 22.18 -12.27
C GLU A 147 -4.13 20.73 -12.35
N ILE A 148 -4.24 20.04 -11.20
CA ILE A 148 -4.78 18.67 -11.13
C ILE A 148 -6.21 18.63 -11.67
N ASP A 149 -7.09 19.52 -11.20
CA ASP A 149 -8.49 19.60 -11.65
C ASP A 149 -8.58 19.80 -13.16
N ARG A 150 -7.71 20.66 -13.72
CA ARG A 150 -7.61 20.87 -15.16
C ARG A 150 -7.12 19.62 -15.88
N MET A 151 -6.09 18.95 -15.39
CA MET A 151 -5.58 17.71 -15.99
C MET A 151 -6.61 16.57 -15.96
N ILE A 152 -7.44 16.52 -14.91
CA ILE A 152 -8.57 15.58 -14.82
C ILE A 152 -9.63 15.93 -15.88
N PHE A 153 -9.97 17.21 -16.01
CA PHE A 153 -10.92 17.70 -17.02
C PHE A 153 -10.44 17.42 -18.45
N ASP A 154 -9.17 17.70 -18.74
CA ASP A 154 -8.50 17.47 -20.02
C ASP A 154 -8.19 15.97 -20.26
N LYS A 155 -8.55 15.07 -19.33
CA LYS A 155 -8.32 13.62 -19.39
C LYS A 155 -6.84 13.22 -19.51
N ILE A 156 -5.92 14.07 -19.05
CA ILE A 156 -4.50 13.77 -18.87
C ILE A 156 -4.31 12.88 -17.63
N ILE A 157 -5.11 13.11 -16.60
CA ILE A 157 -5.22 12.21 -15.44
C ILE A 157 -6.65 11.64 -15.43
N ASP A 158 -6.81 10.32 -15.40
CA ASP A 158 -8.12 9.67 -15.39
C ASP A 158 -8.25 8.76 -14.16
N PHE A 159 -9.18 9.12 -13.29
CA PHE A 159 -9.54 8.33 -12.11
C PHE A 159 -10.85 7.59 -12.37
N GLY A 160 -10.92 6.30 -12.07
CA GLY A 160 -12.16 5.54 -12.23
C GLY A 160 -12.13 4.15 -11.61
N PRO A 161 -13.30 3.53 -11.39
CA PRO A 161 -13.36 2.15 -10.95
C PRO A 161 -12.94 1.22 -12.09
N ILE A 162 -12.53 0.00 -11.75
CA ILE A 162 -12.09 -1.01 -12.74
C ILE A 162 -13.12 -1.27 -13.84
N ALA A 163 -14.42 -1.14 -13.54
CA ALA A 163 -15.50 -1.29 -14.51
C ALA A 163 -15.42 -0.30 -15.69
N HIS A 164 -14.89 0.91 -15.47
CA HIS A 164 -14.72 1.93 -16.51
C HIS A 164 -13.59 1.59 -17.49
N MET A 165 -12.78 0.57 -17.20
CA MET A 165 -11.67 0.14 -18.06
C MET A 165 -12.16 -0.79 -19.18
N ARG A 166 -13.39 -1.32 -19.07
CA ARG A 166 -13.97 -2.24 -20.05
C ARG A 166 -14.07 -1.60 -21.43
N GLY A 167 -13.65 -2.33 -22.46
CA GLY A 167 -13.76 -1.89 -23.86
C GLY A 167 -12.78 -0.78 -24.26
N ARG A 168 -11.88 -0.36 -23.38
CA ARG A 168 -10.82 0.62 -23.70
C ARG A 168 -9.56 -0.11 -24.16
N THR A 169 -8.65 0.62 -24.79
CA THR A 169 -7.25 0.21 -24.99
C THR A 169 -6.39 1.39 -24.60
N PHE A 170 -5.37 1.18 -23.77
CA PHE A 170 -4.54 2.24 -23.25
C PHE A 170 -3.21 2.29 -23.98
N THR A 171 -3.02 3.29 -24.83
CA THR A 171 -1.76 3.57 -25.55
C THR A 171 -1.06 4.76 -24.91
N ASN A 172 0.29 4.73 -24.88
CA ASN A 172 1.11 5.78 -24.28
C ASN A 172 0.65 6.21 -22.88
N ALA A 173 0.23 5.26 -22.05
CA ALA A 173 -0.36 5.54 -20.74
C ALA A 173 0.41 4.84 -19.61
N TYR A 174 0.48 5.51 -18.46
CA TYR A 174 0.91 4.91 -17.21
C TYR A 174 -0.31 4.56 -16.37
N ILE A 175 -0.60 3.27 -16.23
CA ILE A 175 -1.78 2.78 -15.52
C ILE A 175 -1.36 2.27 -14.14
N ILE A 176 -2.03 2.75 -13.09
CA ILE A 176 -1.87 2.27 -11.71
C ILE A 176 -3.19 1.62 -11.32
N ALA A 177 -3.17 0.30 -11.16
CA ALA A 177 -4.29 -0.47 -10.66
C ALA A 177 -4.02 -0.83 -9.20
N ASP A 178 -4.68 -0.12 -8.28
CA ASP A 178 -4.42 -0.22 -6.85
C ASP A 178 -5.39 -1.15 -6.13
N GLU A 179 -4.92 -1.71 -5.01
CA GLU A 179 -5.67 -2.61 -4.12
C GLU A 179 -6.28 -3.81 -4.88
N MET A 180 -5.50 -4.37 -5.81
CA MET A 180 -5.94 -5.37 -6.77
C MET A 180 -6.15 -6.77 -6.18
N GLN A 181 -5.77 -6.98 -4.90
CA GLN A 181 -6.22 -8.15 -4.15
C GLN A 181 -7.76 -8.24 -4.07
N ASN A 182 -8.43 -7.09 -4.21
CA ASN A 182 -9.88 -6.96 -4.19
C ASN A 182 -10.54 -7.10 -5.56
N SER A 183 -9.78 -7.45 -6.59
CA SER A 183 -10.32 -7.78 -7.90
C SER A 183 -10.66 -9.25 -7.99
N THR A 184 -11.64 -9.59 -8.84
CA THR A 184 -11.89 -10.98 -9.22
C THR A 184 -10.93 -11.40 -10.35
N PRO A 185 -10.69 -12.70 -10.59
CA PRO A 185 -9.84 -13.15 -11.70
C PRO A 185 -10.34 -12.65 -13.07
N LEU A 186 -11.67 -12.55 -13.22
CA LEU A 186 -12.29 -12.00 -14.43
C LEU A 186 -11.99 -10.50 -14.59
N GLN A 187 -12.08 -9.73 -13.51
CA GLN A 187 -11.74 -8.30 -13.53
C GLN A 187 -10.25 -8.08 -13.79
N MET A 188 -9.37 -8.88 -13.16
CA MET A 188 -7.93 -8.84 -13.40
C MET A 188 -7.62 -9.12 -14.88
N LYS A 189 -8.13 -10.23 -15.43
CA LYS A 189 -7.95 -10.56 -16.86
C LYS A 189 -8.53 -9.48 -17.78
N MET A 190 -9.71 -8.95 -17.45
CA MET A 190 -10.32 -7.87 -18.23
C MET A 190 -9.39 -6.65 -18.29
N LEU A 191 -8.83 -6.23 -17.16
CA LEU A 191 -7.93 -5.08 -17.08
C LEU A 191 -6.59 -5.32 -17.78
N LEU A 192 -5.93 -6.45 -17.51
CA LEU A 192 -4.60 -6.76 -18.08
C LEU A 192 -4.62 -6.81 -19.61
N THR A 193 -5.75 -7.19 -20.21
CA THR A 193 -5.93 -7.18 -21.68
C THR A 193 -6.22 -5.81 -22.28
N ARG A 194 -6.20 -4.73 -21.47
CA ARG A 194 -6.38 -3.35 -21.95
C ARG A 194 -5.07 -2.61 -22.21
N ILE A 195 -3.93 -3.17 -21.82
CA ILE A 195 -2.64 -2.54 -22.08
C ILE A 195 -2.34 -2.53 -23.58
N GLY A 196 -2.00 -1.34 -24.10
CA GLY A 196 -1.59 -1.12 -25.48
C GLY A 196 -0.12 -0.71 -25.59
N GLU A 197 0.30 -0.37 -26.81
CA GLU A 197 1.66 0.04 -27.10
C GLU A 197 2.06 1.34 -26.37
N GLY A 198 3.35 1.44 -26.01
CA GLY A 198 3.89 2.60 -25.30
C GLY A 198 3.39 2.76 -23.85
N SER A 199 2.60 1.80 -23.36
CA SER A 199 2.02 1.85 -22.02
C SER A 199 2.73 0.94 -21.04
N LYS A 200 2.59 1.30 -19.76
CA LYS A 200 3.03 0.50 -18.61
C LYS A 200 1.90 0.43 -17.60
N MET A 201 1.61 -0.76 -17.09
CA MET A 201 0.59 -0.98 -16.07
C MET A 201 1.20 -1.59 -14.82
N ILE A 202 0.96 -0.92 -13.70
CA ILE A 202 1.41 -1.32 -12.36
C ILE A 202 0.20 -1.86 -11.61
N ILE A 203 0.30 -3.09 -11.14
CA ILE A 203 -0.71 -3.77 -10.34
C ILE A 203 -0.19 -3.81 -8.90
N THR A 204 -0.75 -2.99 -8.01
CA THR A 204 -0.40 -2.97 -6.59
C THR A 204 -1.45 -3.68 -5.76
N GLY A 205 -1.01 -4.38 -4.71
CA GLY A 205 -1.92 -4.99 -3.75
C GLY A 205 -1.21 -5.61 -2.56
N ASP A 206 -2.00 -6.19 -1.66
CA ASP A 206 -1.54 -6.98 -0.53
C ASP A 206 -2.36 -8.27 -0.45
N LEU A 207 -1.73 -9.40 -0.77
CA LEU A 207 -2.40 -10.71 -0.73
C LEU A 207 -2.97 -11.08 0.65
N MET A 208 -2.44 -10.49 1.74
CA MET A 208 -2.91 -10.75 3.11
C MET A 208 -4.07 -9.84 3.53
N GLN A 209 -4.44 -8.84 2.73
CA GLN A 209 -5.49 -7.85 3.04
C GLN A 209 -6.61 -7.88 2.00
N SER A 210 -7.05 -9.08 1.62
CA SER A 210 -8.20 -9.25 0.74
C SER A 210 -9.51 -8.98 1.49
N ASP A 211 -10.29 -8.02 0.99
CA ASP A 211 -11.64 -7.69 1.49
C ASP A 211 -12.72 -8.58 0.85
N LEU A 212 -12.36 -9.43 -0.12
CA LEU A 212 -13.27 -10.41 -0.72
C LEU A 212 -13.66 -11.48 0.30
N LYS A 213 -14.96 -11.63 0.56
CA LYS A 213 -15.49 -12.61 1.53
C LYS A 213 -15.53 -14.04 0.98
N SER A 214 -15.96 -14.20 -0.27
CA SER A 214 -16.25 -15.51 -0.86
C SER A 214 -15.66 -15.70 -2.26
N GLU A 215 -15.08 -14.65 -2.84
CA GLU A 215 -14.52 -14.67 -4.18
C GLU A 215 -13.01 -14.87 -4.16
N THR A 216 -12.49 -15.53 -5.19
CA THR A 216 -11.05 -15.69 -5.37
C THR A 216 -10.40 -14.33 -5.60
N ASN A 217 -9.30 -14.08 -4.90
CA ASN A 217 -8.45 -12.93 -5.11
C ASN A 217 -7.78 -12.99 -6.50
N GLY A 218 -8.07 -12.02 -7.36
CA GLY A 218 -7.58 -11.93 -8.73
C GLY A 218 -6.07 -11.68 -8.85
N LEU A 219 -5.47 -11.00 -7.88
CA LEU A 219 -4.02 -10.85 -7.79
C LEU A 219 -3.35 -12.19 -7.46
N ALA A 220 -3.88 -12.93 -6.49
CA ALA A 220 -3.40 -14.27 -6.15
C ALA A 220 -3.51 -15.22 -7.34
N ASP A 221 -4.68 -15.29 -7.98
CA ASP A 221 -4.95 -16.15 -9.13
C ASP A 221 -3.97 -15.87 -10.28
N PHE A 222 -3.70 -14.59 -10.61
CA PHE A 222 -2.72 -14.27 -11.65
C PHE A 222 -1.31 -14.74 -11.28
N ILE A 223 -0.86 -14.45 -10.05
CA ILE A 223 0.48 -14.82 -9.58
C ILE A 223 0.65 -16.35 -9.65
N ASP A 224 -0.34 -17.12 -9.20
CA ASP A 224 -0.27 -18.58 -9.21
C ASP A 224 -0.28 -19.16 -10.63
N ARG A 225 -1.03 -18.55 -11.55
CA ARG A 225 -0.99 -18.91 -12.98
C ARG A 225 0.33 -18.53 -13.64
N TYR A 226 0.97 -17.45 -13.20
CA TYR A 226 2.19 -16.91 -13.81
C TYR A 226 3.45 -17.67 -13.35
N LYS A 227 3.53 -18.12 -12.08
CA LYS A 227 4.69 -18.84 -11.51
C LYS A 227 5.25 -19.96 -12.42
N PRO A 228 4.45 -20.90 -12.95
CA PRO A 228 4.99 -21.99 -13.78
C PRO A 228 5.58 -21.52 -15.11
N TRP A 229 5.20 -20.34 -15.60
CA TRP A 229 5.76 -19.80 -16.85
C TRP A 229 7.16 -19.24 -16.64
N ILE A 230 7.41 -18.56 -15.52
CA ILE A 230 8.75 -18.05 -15.17
C ILE A 230 9.76 -19.19 -15.13
N GLU A 231 9.37 -20.35 -14.59
CA GLU A 231 10.24 -21.51 -14.45
C GLU A 231 10.52 -22.24 -15.77
N LYS A 232 9.59 -22.16 -16.74
CA LYS A 232 9.60 -23.00 -17.95
C LYS A 232 9.97 -22.25 -19.23
N SER A 233 9.75 -20.95 -19.30
CA SER A 233 9.91 -20.16 -20.51
C SER A 233 10.44 -18.76 -20.20
N ASN A 234 11.32 -18.28 -21.09
CA ASN A 234 11.85 -16.92 -21.02
C ASN A 234 11.03 -15.94 -21.90
N ASP A 235 9.81 -16.29 -22.30
CA ASP A 235 9.00 -15.55 -23.27
C ASP A 235 8.17 -14.40 -22.64
N LEU A 236 8.13 -14.32 -21.30
CA LEU A 236 7.33 -13.33 -20.55
C LEU A 236 8.19 -12.27 -19.86
N GLN A 237 9.27 -11.81 -20.52
CA GLN A 237 10.24 -10.85 -19.96
C GLN A 237 9.66 -9.45 -19.71
N ASN A 238 8.52 -9.12 -20.32
CA ASN A 238 7.86 -7.83 -20.13
C ASN A 238 6.93 -7.81 -18.90
N ILE A 239 6.81 -8.94 -18.18
CA ILE A 239 6.03 -9.06 -16.95
C ILE A 239 7.00 -9.29 -15.80
N HIS A 240 6.88 -8.50 -14.73
CA HIS A 240 7.74 -8.61 -13.56
C HIS A 240 6.93 -8.62 -12.27
N LEU A 241 7.42 -9.34 -11.27
CA LEU A 241 6.87 -9.38 -9.92
C LEU A 241 7.89 -8.80 -8.93
N VAL A 242 7.42 -7.94 -8.05
CA VAL A 242 8.20 -7.39 -6.94
C VAL A 242 7.45 -7.66 -5.64
N TRP A 243 8.20 -8.13 -4.64
CA TRP A 243 7.71 -8.41 -3.30
C TRP A 243 8.29 -7.40 -2.33
N LEU A 244 7.41 -6.59 -1.73
CA LEU A 244 7.71 -5.79 -0.56
C LEU A 244 7.19 -6.52 0.68
N THR A 245 7.89 -6.32 1.78
CA THR A 245 7.72 -7.03 3.05
C THR A 245 7.50 -6.04 4.19
N HIS A 246 7.30 -6.53 5.41
CA HIS A 246 7.19 -5.66 6.59
C HIS A 246 8.47 -4.84 6.85
N MET A 247 9.63 -5.30 6.36
CA MET A 247 10.89 -4.54 6.44
C MET A 247 10.88 -3.27 5.59
N ASP A 248 9.98 -3.20 4.60
CA ASP A 248 9.81 -2.06 3.71
C ASP A 248 8.82 -1.02 4.27
N VAL A 249 8.21 -1.30 5.42
CA VAL A 249 7.22 -0.43 6.05
C VAL A 249 7.90 0.58 6.96
N PHE A 250 7.92 1.84 6.52
CA PHE A 250 8.45 2.93 7.34
C PHE A 250 7.31 3.67 8.02
N ARG A 251 7.09 3.31 9.28
CA ARG A 251 6.17 4.01 10.17
C ARG A 251 6.94 4.77 11.24
N SER A 252 6.38 5.88 11.70
CA SER A 252 6.95 6.60 12.84
C SER A 252 6.98 5.71 14.08
N GLU A 253 7.88 6.00 15.02
CA GLU A 253 8.00 5.20 16.24
C GLU A 253 6.69 5.19 17.05
N THR A 254 5.95 6.30 17.01
CA THR A 254 4.60 6.40 17.58
C THR A 254 3.64 5.38 16.95
N VAL A 255 3.58 5.29 15.61
CA VAL A 255 2.69 4.35 14.95
C VAL A 255 3.10 2.90 15.25
N LYS A 256 4.41 2.61 15.33
CA LYS A 256 4.88 1.29 15.77
C LYS A 256 4.46 0.98 17.21
N ALA A 257 4.56 1.94 18.11
CA ALA A 257 4.13 1.77 19.50
C ALA A 257 2.62 1.50 19.58
N VAL A 258 1.81 2.23 18.81
CA VAL A 258 0.36 1.99 18.71
C VAL A 258 0.07 0.58 18.20
N ILE A 259 0.75 0.14 17.13
CA ILE A 259 0.57 -1.22 16.60
C ILE A 259 0.89 -2.27 17.67
N LYS A 260 2.01 -2.11 18.40
CA LYS A 260 2.37 -3.02 19.51
C LYS A 260 1.31 -3.08 20.61
N VAL A 261 0.66 -1.94 20.92
CA VAL A 261 -0.44 -1.90 21.90
C VAL A 261 -1.63 -2.74 21.40
N TYR A 262 -1.98 -2.64 20.12
CA TYR A 262 -3.09 -3.41 19.53
C TYR A 262 -2.76 -4.89 19.29
N GLU A 263 -1.49 -5.24 19.04
CA GLU A 263 -1.05 -6.64 18.90
C GLU A 263 -1.15 -7.43 20.21
N GLY A 264 -1.21 -6.72 21.35
CA GLY A 264 -1.39 -7.30 22.67
C GLY A 264 -0.10 -7.90 23.25
N ILE A 265 -0.04 -7.92 24.58
CA ILE A 265 1.12 -8.39 25.36
C ILE A 265 1.41 -9.89 25.10
N GLU A 266 0.38 -10.71 24.83
CA GLU A 266 0.55 -12.15 24.62
C GLU A 266 1.35 -12.51 23.36
N ASN A 267 1.17 -11.76 22.27
CA ASN A 267 1.93 -11.97 21.03
C ASN A 267 3.39 -11.50 21.19
N TYR A 268 3.62 -10.45 21.96
CA TYR A 268 4.96 -9.96 22.30
C TYR A 268 5.81 -11.03 23.02
N TYR A 269 5.23 -11.74 24.00
CA TYR A 269 5.94 -12.82 24.71
C TYR A 269 6.14 -14.09 23.87
N LYS A 270 5.23 -14.43 22.95
CA LYS A 270 5.40 -15.58 22.03
C LYS A 270 6.55 -15.39 21.04
N LEU A 271 6.71 -14.19 20.48
CA LEU A 271 7.79 -13.86 19.55
C LEU A 271 9.17 -13.90 20.23
N ASN A 272 9.26 -13.44 21.48
CA ASN A 272 10.52 -13.42 22.23
C ASN A 272 10.89 -14.80 22.80
N LYS A 273 9.92 -15.63 23.21
CA LYS A 273 10.19 -17.03 23.60
C LYS A 273 10.74 -17.89 22.45
N THR A 274 10.38 -17.59 21.21
CA THR A 274 10.87 -18.34 20.04
C THR A 274 12.33 -17.99 19.70
N GLN A 275 12.82 -16.82 20.11
CA GLN A 275 14.22 -16.43 19.91
C GLN A 275 15.17 -16.95 21.01
N GLU A 276 14.67 -17.30 22.20
CA GLU A 276 15.48 -17.85 23.29
C GLU A 276 15.71 -19.37 23.20
N ILE A 277 15.02 -20.09 22.31
CA ILE A 277 15.25 -21.53 22.08
C ILE A 277 16.23 -21.72 20.91
N VAL A 278 17.47 -21.29 21.13
CA VAL A 278 18.65 -21.83 20.44
C VAL A 278 19.65 -22.16 21.55
N GLU A 279 19.45 -23.30 22.19
CA GLU A 279 20.46 -23.88 23.08
C GLU A 279 21.48 -24.65 22.22
N ASP A 280 22.76 -24.28 22.40
CA ASP A 280 23.91 -25.06 21.98
C ASP A 280 23.83 -26.45 22.62
N THR A 281 23.70 -27.49 21.80
CA THR A 281 23.87 -28.88 22.28
C THR A 281 25.35 -29.22 22.28
N ASN A 282 25.93 -29.42 23.47
CA ASN A 282 27.26 -30.02 23.63
C ASN A 282 27.28 -31.32 24.44
N ASP A 283 26.14 -31.97 24.62
CA ASP A 283 26.06 -33.34 25.14
C ASP A 283 24.83 -34.08 24.58
N GLY A 284 25.09 -35.13 23.82
CA GLY A 284 24.09 -35.82 23.01
C GLY A 284 23.14 -36.73 23.80
N THR A 285 22.19 -36.17 24.54
CA THR A 285 20.96 -36.88 24.97
C THR A 285 19.77 -35.92 25.08
N PRO A 286 18.74 -36.02 24.22
CA PRO A 286 17.52 -35.24 24.41
C PRO A 286 16.59 -35.93 25.42
N GLU A 287 16.35 -35.31 26.56
CA GLU A 287 15.25 -35.67 27.46
C GLU A 287 14.08 -34.71 27.18
N LEU A 288 12.95 -35.25 26.70
CA LEU A 288 11.72 -34.49 26.49
C LEU A 288 11.01 -34.30 27.84
N THR A 289 10.95 -33.07 28.35
CA THR A 289 9.99 -32.70 29.39
C THR A 289 8.87 -31.86 28.77
N LEU A 290 7.71 -32.47 28.54
CA LEU A 290 6.49 -31.76 28.15
C LEU A 290 5.83 -31.17 29.41
N TYR A 291 5.84 -29.84 29.53
CA TYR A 291 4.93 -29.15 30.45
C TYR A 291 3.62 -28.82 29.71
N HIS A 292 2.56 -29.54 30.05
CA HIS A 292 1.18 -29.12 29.81
C HIS A 292 0.74 -28.24 30.97
N ASP A 293 0.49 -26.96 30.72
CA ASP A 293 -0.26 -26.16 31.68
C ASP A 293 -1.70 -25.90 31.20
N ASN A 294 -2.59 -26.50 31.99
CA ASN A 294 -4.03 -26.36 32.02
C ASN A 294 -4.41 -25.01 32.62
N THR A 295 -5.35 -24.29 32.00
CA THR A 295 -6.27 -23.40 32.73
C THR A 295 -7.64 -23.33 32.05
N THR A 296 -8.49 -24.24 32.51
CA THR A 296 -9.89 -24.11 33.00
C THR A 296 -10.79 -22.96 32.49
N TYR A 297 -11.95 -23.38 31.97
CA TYR A 297 -13.19 -22.61 31.78
C TYR A 297 -13.75 -22.06 33.11
N ILE A 298 -14.31 -20.85 33.09
CA ILE A 298 -15.43 -20.45 33.97
C ILE A 298 -16.48 -19.71 33.14
N ASP A 299 -17.70 -20.24 33.21
CA ASP A 299 -18.95 -19.79 32.64
C ASP A 299 -19.71 -19.00 33.73
N GLU A 300 -20.32 -17.86 33.42
CA GLU A 300 -21.36 -17.31 34.31
C GLU A 300 -22.32 -16.35 33.57
N GLN A 301 -23.59 -16.73 33.58
CA GLN A 301 -24.74 -15.91 33.19
C GLN A 301 -25.08 -14.90 34.29
N ASN A 302 -25.49 -13.68 33.91
CA ASN A 302 -26.79 -13.13 34.31
C ASN A 302 -27.10 -11.76 33.69
N SER A 303 -28.40 -11.56 33.45
CA SER A 303 -29.08 -10.41 32.90
C SER A 303 -29.36 -9.31 33.95
N SER A 304 -29.46 -8.05 33.53
CA SER A 304 -30.52 -7.10 33.96
C SER A 304 -30.42 -5.74 33.26
N SER A 305 -31.58 -5.12 33.07
CA SER A 305 -31.91 -3.90 32.31
C SER A 305 -31.61 -2.59 33.05
N THR A 306 -31.25 -1.50 32.33
CA THR A 306 -31.76 -0.13 32.59
C THR A 306 -31.45 0.85 31.46
N SER A 307 -32.42 1.72 31.17
CA SER A 307 -32.45 2.79 30.17
C SER A 307 -31.96 4.13 30.72
N VAL A 308 -31.11 4.88 30.00
CA VAL A 308 -31.00 6.36 30.10
C VAL A 308 -30.52 6.96 28.75
N ASN A 309 -31.26 7.94 28.24
CA ASN A 309 -30.87 8.83 27.12
C ASN A 309 -29.89 9.91 27.59
N GLY A 310 -28.89 10.24 26.77
CA GLY A 310 -28.10 11.46 26.93
C GLY A 310 -26.85 11.48 26.05
N ASP A 311 -26.82 12.41 25.09
CA ASP A 311 -25.68 12.71 24.20
C ASP A 311 -24.37 12.88 24.97
N SER A 312 -23.52 11.86 24.91
CA SER A 312 -22.06 11.85 25.08
C SER A 312 -21.64 10.41 24.83
N ALA A 313 -20.59 10.17 24.03
CA ALA A 313 -20.05 8.83 23.81
C ALA A 313 -19.40 8.30 25.10
N LEU A 314 -20.22 7.86 26.05
CA LEU A 314 -19.80 7.13 27.24
C LEU A 314 -19.67 5.66 26.86
N ILE A 315 -18.44 5.15 26.89
CA ILE A 315 -18.17 3.73 26.72
C ILE A 315 -18.80 3.00 27.91
N PRO A 316 -19.65 1.97 27.71
CA PRO A 316 -20.19 1.18 28.79
C PRO A 316 -19.06 0.60 29.65
N ILE A 317 -19.19 0.66 30.98
CA ILE A 317 -18.17 0.14 31.93
C ILE A 317 -17.91 -1.37 31.71
N SER A 318 -18.85 -2.10 31.09
CA SER A 318 -18.68 -3.49 30.68
C SER A 318 -17.70 -3.70 29.52
N HIS A 319 -17.37 -2.65 28.75
CA HIS A 319 -16.43 -2.67 27.61
C HIS A 319 -15.03 -2.15 27.98
N ILE A 320 -14.84 -1.71 29.23
CA ILE A 320 -13.53 -1.38 29.76
C ILE A 320 -12.79 -2.69 30.08
N SER A 321 -11.62 -2.88 29.46
CA SER A 321 -10.74 -4.03 29.72
C SER A 321 -10.54 -4.24 31.23
N ARG A 322 -10.54 -5.50 31.69
CA ARG A 322 -10.31 -5.87 33.12
C ARG A 322 -9.09 -5.17 33.71
N TYR A 323 -8.09 -4.83 32.90
CA TYR A 323 -6.89 -4.08 33.28
C TYR A 323 -7.14 -2.72 33.94
N PHE A 324 -8.27 -2.07 33.62
CA PHE A 324 -8.63 -0.75 34.15
C PHE A 324 -9.56 -0.80 35.36
N LYS A 325 -10.03 -1.99 35.77
CA LYS A 325 -10.87 -2.11 36.98
C LYS A 325 -10.06 -2.15 38.28
N ASP A 326 -8.79 -2.53 38.19
CA ASP A 326 -7.96 -2.82 39.38
C ASP A 326 -6.86 -1.80 39.65
N ASN A 327 -6.70 -0.77 38.83
CA ASN A 327 -5.68 0.26 39.04
C ASN A 327 -6.32 1.65 39.17
N ASP A 328 -6.30 2.19 40.38
CA ASP A 328 -6.62 3.59 40.70
C ASP A 328 -5.65 4.53 39.96
N TYR A 329 -5.94 4.83 38.70
CA TYR A 329 -5.35 5.96 38.00
C TYR A 329 -6.34 7.13 38.07
N THR A 330 -6.00 8.12 38.89
CA THR A 330 -6.66 9.43 38.89
C THR A 330 -6.25 10.16 37.61
N ILE A 331 -7.25 10.66 36.85
CA ILE A 331 -7.06 11.44 35.62
C ILE A 331 -6.50 12.83 35.94
#